data_AF-A0A968N5Q0-F1
#
_entry.id   AF-A0A968N5Q0-F1
#
_cell.length_a   1.000
_cell.length_b   1.000
_cell.length_c   1.000
_cell.angle_alpha   90.00
_cell.angle_beta   90.00
_cell.angle_gamma   90.00
#
_symmetry.space_group_name_H-M   'P 1'
#
loop_
_entity.id
_entity.type
_entity.pdbx_description
1 polymer ?
#
loop_
_entity_poly.entity_id
_entity_poly.type
_entity_poly.pdbx_seq_one_letter_code
_entity_poly.pdbx_strand_id
1 'polypeptide(L)'
;MSITWRAIGLRGNTGIITYVPNSIVAERLVAVIPLDGRTYRFVPFLAPAAAPPNQISEVVYQALTNQLIPNINPDRPILVWLWEHGREDREPLHSLLYQAMYCPLDYHAARRTDSEILRRIWYALQRAQLSPHYVAPKRESYLEFVGALEFWRDLNPAFHKILVQRATRLLFDAGERLSHENLPEHCLFLVVKGTLEVEQQLSDTATGLKAIAFTRRPDHHVPVPLENATVEKVAQRLAYYLGPAAFDLAPQAAQGISSLYWLYHKLAPEILIETDRAEFLQASPPCPSEQLHIGDCFGELSLLLGEPLAAVKITARVETELLAIAPSALAAALECSPDSLTLLAEQFTRYQEQYLAGTLQRPAMPLATEFVSDRLRALSERARTERV
;
A
#
# COMPACT_ATOMS: atom_id res chain seq x y z
N MET A 1 -10.20 -19.48 40.25
CA MET A 1 -10.46 -20.85 39.78
C MET A 1 -10.35 -21.77 40.97
N SER A 2 -11.33 -22.62 41.23
CA SER A 2 -11.25 -23.66 42.26
C SER A 2 -11.27 -25.03 41.60
N ILE A 3 -10.36 -25.91 42.03
CA ILE A 3 -10.28 -27.27 41.51
C ILE A 3 -10.69 -28.22 42.63
N THR A 4 -11.65 -29.08 42.35
CA THR A 4 -12.00 -30.21 43.21
C THR A 4 -11.73 -31.50 42.47
N TRP A 5 -11.77 -32.62 43.18
CA TRP A 5 -11.59 -33.94 42.58
C TRP A 5 -12.68 -34.31 41.56
N ARG A 6 -13.87 -33.66 41.60
CA ARG A 6 -14.98 -33.93 40.66
C ARG A 6 -15.14 -32.89 39.55
N ALA A 7 -14.83 -31.63 39.82
CA ALA A 7 -15.14 -30.53 38.90
C ALA A 7 -14.20 -29.33 39.06
N ILE A 8 -14.12 -28.53 37.99
CA ILE A 8 -13.49 -27.21 37.97
C ILE A 8 -14.58 -26.14 38.10
N GLY A 9 -14.45 -25.27 39.09
CA GLY A 9 -15.31 -24.10 39.27
C GLY A 9 -14.80 -22.91 38.46
N LEU A 10 -15.60 -22.48 37.48
CA LEU A 10 -15.39 -21.28 36.67
C LEU A 10 -16.33 -20.18 37.15
N ARG A 11 -15.80 -19.00 37.48
CA ARG A 11 -16.61 -17.85 37.89
C ARG A 11 -16.79 -16.91 36.70
N GLY A 12 -18.03 -16.74 36.26
CA GLY A 12 -18.40 -15.77 35.23
C GLY A 12 -18.45 -14.34 35.76
N ASN A 13 -18.53 -13.36 34.85
CA ASN A 13 -18.59 -11.92 35.15
C ASN A 13 -19.85 -11.49 35.92
N THR A 14 -20.93 -12.26 35.84
CA THR A 14 -22.17 -12.06 36.63
C THR A 14 -22.03 -12.55 38.08
N GLY A 15 -20.87 -13.10 38.47
CA GLY A 15 -20.65 -13.71 39.76
C GLY A 15 -21.14 -15.17 39.85
N ILE A 16 -21.84 -15.67 38.83
CA ILE A 16 -22.29 -17.06 38.72
C ILE A 16 -21.07 -17.99 38.62
N ILE A 17 -21.08 -19.06 39.42
CA ILE A 17 -20.04 -20.10 39.37
C ILE A 17 -20.60 -21.30 38.60
N THR A 18 -20.00 -21.60 37.46
CA THR A 18 -20.29 -22.78 36.65
C THR A 18 -19.30 -23.87 36.99
N TYR A 19 -19.80 -25.04 37.38
CA TYR A 19 -18.97 -26.21 37.63
C TYR A 19 -18.90 -27.08 36.37
N VAL A 20 -17.69 -27.26 35.84
CA VAL A 20 -17.43 -28.14 34.71
C VAL A 20 -16.87 -29.46 35.23
N PRO A 21 -17.54 -30.61 35.02
CA PRO A 21 -17.04 -31.91 35.44
C PRO A 21 -15.67 -32.22 34.82
N ASN A 22 -14.76 -32.80 35.62
CA ASN A 22 -13.40 -33.10 35.17
C ASN A 22 -13.37 -34.06 33.97
N SER A 23 -14.36 -34.96 33.83
CA SER A 23 -14.50 -35.84 32.67
C SER A 23 -14.68 -35.07 31.35
N ILE A 24 -15.46 -33.98 31.38
CA ILE A 24 -15.69 -33.13 30.20
C ILE A 24 -14.44 -32.31 29.86
N VAL A 25 -13.70 -31.84 30.88
CA VAL A 25 -12.44 -31.12 30.70
C VAL A 25 -11.33 -32.03 30.17
N ALA A 26 -11.31 -33.30 30.57
CA ALA A 26 -10.35 -34.28 30.08
C ALA A 26 -10.59 -34.64 28.60
N GLU A 27 -11.85 -34.62 28.15
CA GLU A 27 -12.24 -34.94 26.77
C GLU A 27 -12.20 -33.73 25.82
N ARG A 28 -12.39 -32.52 26.34
CA ARG A 28 -12.44 -31.28 25.54
C ARG A 28 -11.54 -30.22 26.12
N LEU A 29 -10.75 -29.58 25.25
CA LEU A 29 -9.85 -28.48 25.60
C LEU A 29 -10.67 -27.30 26.16
N VAL A 30 -10.63 -27.09 27.48
CA VAL A 30 -11.25 -25.94 28.15
C VAL A 30 -10.20 -24.84 28.29
N ALA A 31 -10.32 -23.79 27.49
CA ALA A 31 -9.50 -22.59 27.61
C ALA A 31 -10.19 -21.58 28.55
N VAL A 32 -9.52 -21.20 29.63
CA VAL A 32 -9.94 -20.11 30.50
C VAL A 32 -9.31 -18.82 29.99
N ILE A 33 -10.11 -17.96 29.39
CA ILE A 33 -9.68 -16.63 28.93
C ILE A 33 -10.07 -15.64 30.02
N PRO A 34 -9.12 -15.03 30.74
CA PRO A 34 -9.46 -14.00 31.71
C PRO A 34 -10.13 -12.81 31.02
N LEU A 35 -11.26 -12.38 31.59
CA LEU A 35 -12.08 -11.26 31.11
C LEU A 35 -11.38 -9.89 31.21
N ASP A 36 -10.19 -9.84 31.82
CA ASP A 36 -9.40 -8.61 31.94
C ASP A 36 -8.73 -8.19 30.63
N GLY A 37 -8.90 -8.97 29.56
CA GLY A 37 -8.38 -8.66 28.23
C GLY A 37 -6.86 -8.67 28.18
N ARG A 38 -6.19 -9.47 29.04
CA ARG A 38 -4.71 -9.56 29.12
C ARG A 38 -4.14 -10.83 28.50
N THR A 39 -4.89 -11.47 27.61
CA THR A 39 -4.46 -12.74 27.03
C THR A 39 -3.73 -12.49 25.71
N TYR A 40 -2.42 -12.72 25.68
CA TYR A 40 -1.69 -12.74 24.43
C TYR A 40 -2.07 -13.95 23.58
N ARG A 41 -2.18 -13.72 22.27
CA ARG A 41 -2.18 -14.77 21.26
C ARG A 41 -0.83 -14.82 20.60
N PHE A 42 -0.48 -16.02 20.12
CA PHE A 42 0.79 -16.31 19.48
C PHE A 42 0.52 -16.72 18.04
N VAL A 43 1.15 -16.02 17.11
CA VAL A 43 1.00 -16.23 15.67
C VAL A 43 2.35 -16.68 15.12
N PRO A 44 2.55 -17.99 14.87
CA PRO A 44 3.82 -18.51 14.38
C PRO A 44 4.04 -18.19 12.90
N PHE A 45 5.26 -17.83 12.52
CA PHE A 45 5.65 -17.61 11.13
C PHE A 45 7.12 -18.02 10.89
N LEU A 46 7.45 -18.28 9.63
CA LEU A 46 8.80 -18.69 9.22
C LEU A 46 9.55 -17.53 8.59
N ALA A 47 10.84 -17.44 8.89
CA ALA A 47 11.76 -16.49 8.25
C ALA A 47 13.11 -17.16 7.92
N PRO A 48 13.87 -16.69 6.91
CA PRO A 48 15.15 -17.28 6.52
C PRO A 48 16.17 -17.25 7.65
N ALA A 49 16.89 -18.36 7.85
CA ALA A 49 17.91 -18.45 8.90
C ALA A 49 19.14 -17.56 8.63
N ALA A 50 19.37 -17.19 7.37
CA ALA A 50 20.47 -16.30 6.98
C ALA A 50 20.25 -14.83 7.37
N ALA A 51 19.01 -14.45 7.70
CA ALA A 51 18.67 -13.07 8.01
C ALA A 51 18.87 -12.76 9.50
N PRO A 52 19.42 -11.57 9.86
CA PRO A 52 19.57 -11.15 11.25
C PRO A 52 18.22 -11.11 11.99
N PRO A 53 18.09 -11.70 13.20
CA PRO A 53 16.82 -11.72 13.94
C PRO A 53 16.23 -10.33 14.21
N ASN A 54 17.07 -9.34 14.49
CA ASN A 54 16.61 -7.97 14.72
C ASN A 54 15.94 -7.38 13.48
N GLN A 55 16.44 -7.69 12.28
CA GLN A 55 15.85 -7.22 11.03
C GLN A 55 14.46 -7.84 10.81
N ILE A 56 14.31 -9.13 11.09
CA ILE A 56 13.02 -9.83 10.99
C ILE A 56 12.02 -9.23 11.98
N SER A 57 12.41 -9.07 13.24
CA SER A 57 11.55 -8.50 14.28
C SER A 57 11.11 -7.07 13.94
N GLU A 58 12.02 -6.24 13.43
CA GLU A 58 11.69 -4.87 13.03
C GLU A 58 10.70 -4.83 11.86
N VAL A 59 10.96 -5.57 10.78
CA VAL A 59 10.07 -5.63 9.61
C VAL A 59 8.66 -6.08 10.00
N VAL A 60 8.56 -7.10 10.85
CA VAL A 60 7.27 -7.61 11.33
C VAL A 60 6.59 -6.62 12.27
N TYR A 61 7.32 -6.01 13.19
CA TYR A 61 6.78 -5.02 14.11
C TYR A 61 6.17 -3.85 13.32
N GLN A 62 6.94 -3.25 12.41
CA GLN A 62 6.49 -2.15 11.55
C GLN A 62 5.26 -2.55 10.72
N ALA A 63 5.25 -3.74 10.11
CA ALA A 63 4.11 -4.22 9.33
C ALA A 63 2.79 -4.29 10.13
N LEU A 64 2.87 -4.54 11.43
CA LEU A 64 1.72 -4.65 12.31
C LEU A 64 1.33 -3.31 12.98
N THR A 65 2.27 -2.37 13.10
CA THR A 65 2.02 -1.05 13.71
C THR A 65 1.62 0.03 12.70
N ASN A 66 2.09 -0.03 11.46
CA ASN A 66 1.91 1.06 10.48
C ASN A 66 0.44 1.24 10.05
N GLN A 67 -0.38 0.21 10.23
CA GLN A 67 -1.82 0.26 9.98
C GLN A 67 -2.55 -0.44 11.12
N LEU A 68 -3.51 0.25 11.74
CA LEU A 68 -4.29 -0.32 12.84
C LEU A 68 -5.05 -1.58 12.39
N ILE A 69 -4.91 -2.65 13.15
CA ILE A 69 -5.75 -3.85 13.02
C ILE A 69 -6.88 -3.73 14.04
N PRO A 70 -8.16 -3.68 13.62
CA PRO A 70 -9.27 -3.30 14.50
C PRO A 70 -9.42 -4.13 15.78
N ASN A 71 -9.01 -5.40 15.76
CA ASN A 71 -9.14 -6.31 16.89
C ASN A 71 -7.86 -6.44 17.73
N ILE A 72 -6.84 -5.61 17.51
CA ILE A 72 -5.63 -5.58 18.35
C ILE A 72 -5.78 -4.45 19.37
N ASN A 73 -5.46 -4.75 20.63
CA ASN A 73 -5.44 -3.77 21.70
C ASN A 73 -4.22 -2.82 21.54
N PRO A 74 -4.43 -1.52 21.30
CA PRO A 74 -3.34 -0.56 21.08
C PRO A 74 -2.56 -0.23 22.36
N ASP A 75 -3.13 -0.45 23.55
CA ASP A 75 -2.49 -0.16 24.84
C ASP A 75 -1.44 -1.21 25.22
N ARG A 76 -1.27 -2.26 24.40
CA ARG A 76 -0.35 -3.36 24.63
C ARG A 76 0.65 -3.47 23.48
N PRO A 77 1.94 -3.68 23.78
CA PRO A 77 2.95 -3.82 22.74
C PRO A 77 2.73 -5.12 21.98
N ILE A 78 2.94 -5.05 20.66
CA ILE A 78 3.14 -6.23 19.82
C ILE A 78 4.59 -6.70 20.04
N LEU A 79 4.78 -7.99 20.29
CA LEU A 79 6.11 -8.56 20.54
C LEU A 79 6.44 -9.56 19.43
N VAL A 80 7.69 -9.58 18.97
CA VAL A 80 8.16 -10.51 17.94
C VAL A 80 9.42 -11.20 18.44
N TRP A 81 9.33 -12.52 18.64
CA TRP A 81 10.42 -13.32 19.19
C TRP A 81 10.78 -14.49 18.28
N LEU A 82 12.07 -14.83 18.25
CA LEU A 82 12.53 -16.12 17.76
C LEU A 82 12.09 -17.18 18.79
N TRP A 83 11.25 -18.12 18.37
CA TRP A 83 10.70 -19.13 19.27
C TRP A 83 11.55 -20.39 19.27
N GLU A 84 11.82 -20.95 18.09
CA GLU A 84 12.55 -22.19 17.95
C GLU A 84 13.55 -22.08 16.80
N HIS A 85 14.82 -22.33 17.13
CA HIS A 85 15.83 -22.72 16.15
C HIS A 85 15.62 -24.20 15.88
N GLY A 86 15.27 -24.57 14.64
CA GLY A 86 14.92 -25.96 14.34
C GLY A 86 15.97 -26.93 14.87
N ARG A 87 15.54 -27.95 15.61
CA ARG A 87 16.40 -29.04 16.02
C ARG A 87 16.26 -30.15 14.98
N GLU A 88 17.25 -30.31 14.12
CA GLU A 88 17.54 -31.61 13.53
C GLU A 88 19.00 -31.64 13.05
N ASP A 89 19.75 -32.63 13.55
CA ASP A 89 21.19 -32.80 13.37
C ASP A 89 21.62 -33.18 11.94
N ARG A 90 20.79 -32.89 10.92
CA ARG A 90 21.05 -33.24 9.51
C ARG A 90 20.35 -32.21 8.61
N GLU A 91 21.13 -31.46 7.85
CA GLU A 91 20.78 -30.32 6.98
C GLU A 91 20.87 -28.93 7.64
N PRO A 92 21.46 -27.92 6.96
CA PRO A 92 21.42 -26.55 7.42
C PRO A 92 19.96 -26.05 7.43
N LEU A 93 19.51 -25.47 8.54
CA LEU A 93 18.19 -24.85 8.62
C LEU A 93 18.10 -23.70 7.63
N HIS A 94 17.28 -23.84 6.62
CA HIS A 94 16.99 -22.75 5.68
C HIS A 94 16.00 -21.73 6.26
N SER A 95 15.29 -22.07 7.33
CA SER A 95 14.29 -21.21 7.97
C SER A 95 14.20 -21.43 9.48
N LEU A 96 13.87 -20.37 10.21
CA LEU A 96 13.67 -20.35 11.67
C LEU A 96 12.21 -20.01 12.00
N LEU A 97 11.73 -20.50 13.14
CA LEU A 97 10.36 -20.27 13.61
C LEU A 97 10.31 -19.07 14.55
N TYR A 98 9.57 -18.05 14.14
CA TYR A 98 9.27 -16.86 14.93
C TYR A 98 7.82 -16.87 15.40
N GLN A 99 7.53 -16.08 16.44
CA GLN A 99 6.18 -15.82 16.93
C GLN A 99 5.94 -14.31 17.05
N ALA A 100 4.85 -13.86 16.43
CA ALA A 100 4.27 -12.55 16.70
C ALA A 100 3.21 -12.69 17.80
N MET A 101 3.29 -11.83 18.81
CA MET A 101 2.39 -11.82 19.95
C MET A 101 1.60 -10.53 19.99
N TYR A 102 0.30 -10.66 20.19
CA TYR A 102 -0.59 -9.51 20.31
C TYR A 102 -1.71 -9.81 21.31
N CYS A 103 -2.33 -8.74 21.82
CA CYS A 103 -3.48 -8.86 22.70
C CYS A 103 -4.76 -8.51 21.93
N PRO A 104 -5.74 -9.42 21.76
CA PRO A 104 -6.97 -9.11 21.05
C PRO A 104 -7.95 -8.30 21.93
N LEU A 105 -8.76 -7.44 21.30
CA LEU A 105 -9.91 -6.79 21.97
C LEU A 105 -11.06 -7.76 22.17
N ASP A 106 -11.38 -8.55 21.13
CA ASP A 106 -12.31 -9.66 21.15
C ASP A 106 -11.58 -10.97 20.81
N TYR A 107 -11.43 -11.80 21.83
CA TYR A 107 -10.76 -13.10 21.72
C TYR A 107 -11.54 -14.07 20.80
N HIS A 108 -12.87 -13.97 20.72
CA HIS A 108 -13.67 -14.86 19.88
C HIS A 108 -13.50 -14.56 18.38
N ALA A 109 -13.36 -13.28 18.03
CA ALA A 109 -13.04 -12.85 16.66
C ALA A 109 -11.56 -13.02 16.28
N ALA A 110 -10.69 -13.35 17.24
CA ALA A 110 -9.24 -13.27 17.08
C ALA A 110 -8.66 -14.22 16.02
N ARG A 111 -9.33 -15.33 15.67
CA ARG A 111 -8.88 -16.19 14.56
C ARG A 111 -8.77 -15.45 13.22
N ARG A 112 -9.69 -14.52 12.96
CA ARG A 112 -9.62 -13.69 11.74
C ARG A 112 -8.44 -12.72 11.81
N THR A 113 -8.13 -12.25 13.02
CA THR A 113 -6.99 -11.39 13.31
C THR A 113 -5.66 -12.13 13.15
N ASP A 114 -5.56 -13.40 13.58
CA ASP A 114 -4.37 -14.22 13.34
C ASP A 114 -4.07 -14.32 11.84
N SER A 115 -5.08 -14.61 11.01
CA SER A 115 -4.94 -14.66 9.56
C SER A 115 -4.52 -13.31 8.95
N GLU A 116 -5.08 -12.21 9.46
CA GLU A 116 -4.71 -10.85 9.03
C GLU A 116 -3.24 -10.54 9.35
N ILE A 117 -2.80 -10.88 10.56
CA ILE A 117 -1.41 -10.71 11.00
C ILE A 117 -0.46 -11.51 10.10
N LEU A 118 -0.76 -12.79 9.86
CA LEU A 118 0.05 -13.65 8.97
C LEU A 118 0.14 -13.07 7.56
N ARG A 119 -0.98 -12.58 7.03
CA ARG A 119 -1.05 -11.96 5.70
C ARG A 119 -0.13 -10.75 5.60
N ARG A 120 -0.19 -9.84 6.59
CA ARG A 120 0.69 -8.64 6.62
C ARG A 120 2.16 -8.98 6.80
N ILE A 121 2.46 -9.94 7.68
CA ILE A 121 3.82 -10.46 7.87
C ILE A 121 4.37 -11.00 6.55
N TRP A 122 3.54 -11.76 5.82
CA TRP A 122 3.94 -12.35 4.55
C TRP A 122 4.32 -11.29 3.51
N TYR A 123 3.49 -10.26 3.33
CA TYR A 123 3.78 -9.17 2.39
C TYR A 123 5.02 -8.36 2.81
N ALA A 124 5.16 -8.05 4.10
CA ALA A 124 6.30 -7.29 4.60
C ALA A 124 7.63 -8.05 4.44
N LEU A 125 7.66 -9.34 4.79
CA LEU A 125 8.84 -10.18 4.59
C LEU A 125 9.17 -10.36 3.10
N GLN A 126 8.15 -10.47 2.23
CA GLN A 126 8.38 -10.53 0.79
C GLN A 126 9.06 -9.25 0.27
N ARG A 127 8.56 -8.06 0.66
CA ARG A 127 9.14 -6.77 0.25
C ARG A 127 10.57 -6.59 0.77
N ALA A 128 10.86 -7.08 1.97
CA ALA A 128 12.20 -7.06 2.56
C ALA A 128 13.15 -8.13 1.97
N GLN A 129 12.69 -8.96 1.03
CA GLN A 129 13.42 -10.12 0.49
C GLN A 129 13.79 -11.16 1.57
N LEU A 130 12.97 -11.25 2.61
CA LEU A 130 13.09 -12.13 3.76
C LEU A 130 12.02 -13.25 3.74
N SER A 131 11.48 -13.61 2.58
CA SER A 131 10.49 -14.69 2.47
C SER A 131 11.16 -15.98 1.99
N PRO A 132 11.01 -17.11 2.73
CA PRO A 132 11.78 -18.32 2.43
C PRO A 132 11.36 -19.03 1.14
N HIS A 133 10.11 -18.93 0.68
CA HIS A 133 9.57 -19.81 -0.38
C HIS A 133 8.62 -19.15 -1.39
N TYR A 134 8.92 -17.93 -1.85
CA TYR A 134 8.13 -17.31 -2.92
C TYR A 134 8.77 -17.55 -4.30
N VAL A 135 8.07 -18.30 -5.16
CA VAL A 135 8.44 -18.43 -6.59
C VAL A 135 7.91 -17.21 -7.33
N ALA A 136 8.82 -16.33 -7.74
CA ALA A 136 8.48 -15.16 -8.53
C ALA A 136 7.98 -15.56 -9.94
N PRO A 137 6.90 -14.95 -10.48
CA PRO A 137 6.62 -14.97 -11.92
C PRO A 137 7.84 -14.58 -12.77
N LYS A 138 7.86 -15.07 -14.02
CA LYS A 138 8.94 -14.81 -14.97
C LYS A 138 9.03 -13.31 -15.25
N ARG A 139 10.21 -12.72 -15.00
CA ARG A 139 10.47 -11.29 -15.18
C ARG A 139 10.21 -10.77 -16.60
N GLU A 140 10.23 -11.65 -17.60
CA GLU A 140 9.99 -11.34 -19.01
C GLU A 140 8.62 -10.70 -19.27
N SER A 141 7.61 -10.98 -18.43
CA SER A 141 6.27 -10.38 -18.57
C SER A 141 6.24 -8.87 -18.33
N TYR A 142 7.25 -8.30 -17.68
CA TYR A 142 7.29 -6.87 -17.36
C TYR A 142 7.87 -6.00 -18.48
N LEU A 143 8.47 -6.61 -19.51
CA LEU A 143 9.11 -5.88 -20.60
C LEU A 143 8.11 -5.01 -21.37
N GLU A 144 6.88 -5.49 -21.57
CA GLU A 144 5.81 -4.75 -22.24
C GLU A 144 5.46 -3.47 -21.48
N PHE A 145 5.31 -3.54 -20.15
CA PHE A 145 4.97 -2.37 -19.34
C PHE A 145 6.12 -1.35 -19.29
N VAL A 146 7.36 -1.81 -19.11
CA VAL A 146 8.53 -0.91 -19.08
C VAL A 146 8.77 -0.26 -20.44
N GLY A 147 8.59 -1.00 -21.54
CA GLY A 147 8.73 -0.48 -22.90
C GLY A 147 7.58 0.44 -23.33
N ALA A 148 6.41 0.36 -22.70
CA ALA A 148 5.27 1.22 -23.01
C ALA A 148 5.40 2.65 -22.46
N LEU A 149 6.25 2.85 -21.45
CA LEU A 149 6.45 4.14 -20.79
C LEU A 149 6.93 5.22 -21.77
N GLU A 150 6.25 6.37 -21.75
CA GLU A 150 6.45 7.48 -22.70
C GLU A 150 7.92 7.87 -22.86
N PHE A 151 8.65 7.99 -21.74
CA PHE A 151 10.05 8.41 -21.73
C PHE A 151 11.05 7.26 -21.88
N TRP A 152 10.59 6.02 -22.07
CA TRP A 152 11.43 4.84 -22.35
C TRP A 152 11.11 4.15 -23.67
N ARG A 153 10.03 4.54 -24.36
CA ARG A 153 9.47 3.83 -25.51
C ARG A 153 10.46 3.63 -26.66
N ASP A 154 11.28 4.63 -26.96
CA ASP A 154 12.22 4.57 -28.09
C ASP A 154 13.63 4.08 -27.69
N LEU A 155 13.82 3.62 -26.45
CA LEU A 155 15.11 3.08 -26.00
C LEU A 155 15.29 1.63 -26.45
N ASN A 156 16.56 1.20 -26.57
CA ASN A 156 16.93 -0.13 -27.01
C ASN A 156 16.30 -1.24 -26.11
N PRO A 157 15.70 -2.31 -26.65
CA PRO A 157 15.18 -3.43 -25.86
C PRO A 157 16.18 -4.05 -24.85
N ALA A 158 17.48 -4.01 -25.14
CA ALA A 158 18.52 -4.43 -24.20
C ALA A 158 18.53 -3.58 -22.91
N PHE A 159 18.26 -2.27 -23.04
CA PHE A 159 18.12 -1.34 -21.93
C PHE A 159 16.94 -1.73 -21.02
N HIS A 160 15.76 -1.97 -21.61
CA HIS A 160 14.57 -2.40 -20.85
C HIS A 160 14.80 -3.72 -20.14
N LYS A 161 15.49 -4.67 -20.78
CA LYS A 161 15.82 -5.96 -20.17
C LYS A 161 16.68 -5.81 -18.91
N ILE A 162 17.67 -4.91 -18.93
CA ILE A 162 18.53 -4.65 -17.77
C ILE A 162 17.70 -4.01 -16.64
N LEU A 163 16.83 -3.05 -16.95
CA LEU A 163 15.93 -2.44 -15.97
C LEU A 163 15.06 -3.48 -15.28
N VAL A 164 14.35 -4.30 -16.06
CA VAL A 164 13.46 -5.35 -15.54
C VAL A 164 14.21 -6.41 -14.72
N GLN A 165 15.44 -6.75 -15.11
CA GLN A 165 16.27 -7.70 -14.36
C GLN A 165 16.78 -7.14 -13.02
N ARG A 166 16.95 -5.83 -12.91
CA ARG A 166 17.46 -5.19 -11.69
C ARG A 166 16.37 -4.52 -10.84
N ALA A 167 15.15 -4.45 -11.34
CA ALA A 167 14.02 -3.90 -10.62
C ALA A 167 13.59 -4.80 -9.45
N THR A 168 13.10 -4.16 -8.39
CA THR A 168 12.59 -4.82 -7.19
C THR A 168 11.07 -4.92 -7.29
N ARG A 169 10.52 -6.10 -6.98
CA ARG A 169 9.07 -6.32 -6.96
C ARG A 169 8.53 -6.06 -5.57
N LEU A 170 7.50 -5.22 -5.48
CA LEU A 170 6.83 -4.86 -4.24
C LEU A 170 5.37 -5.32 -4.33
N LEU A 171 4.97 -6.21 -3.43
CA LEU A 171 3.59 -6.67 -3.32
C LEU A 171 2.88 -5.94 -2.18
N PHE A 172 1.68 -5.47 -2.46
CA PHE A 172 0.82 -4.77 -1.52
C PHE A 172 -0.55 -5.44 -1.45
N ASP A 173 -1.06 -5.51 -0.24
CA ASP A 173 -2.35 -6.09 0.02
C ASP A 173 -3.50 -5.12 -0.27
N ALA A 174 -4.71 -5.65 -0.46
CA ALA A 174 -5.91 -4.83 -0.60
C ALA A 174 -6.15 -4.02 0.69
N GLY A 175 -6.25 -2.69 0.54
CA GLY A 175 -6.39 -1.73 1.62
C GLY A 175 -5.08 -1.32 2.31
N GLU A 176 -3.93 -1.81 1.84
CA GLU A 176 -2.63 -1.44 2.40
C GLU A 176 -2.20 -0.05 1.92
N ARG A 177 -1.70 0.78 2.85
CA ARG A 177 -1.21 2.12 2.55
C ARG A 177 0.24 2.08 2.11
N LEU A 178 0.57 2.79 1.04
CA LEU A 178 1.95 3.01 0.59
C LEU A 178 2.50 4.27 1.29
N SER A 179 3.69 4.14 1.87
CA SER A 179 4.38 5.18 2.63
C SER A 179 5.89 5.09 2.42
N HIS A 180 6.64 6.10 2.91
CA HIS A 180 8.11 6.05 2.90
C HIS A 180 8.69 4.87 3.69
N GLU A 181 7.91 4.22 4.56
CA GLU A 181 8.36 3.09 5.37
C GLU A 181 8.36 1.76 4.58
N ASN A 182 7.50 1.66 3.56
CA ASN A 182 7.35 0.44 2.76
C ASN A 182 7.69 0.61 1.28
N LEU A 183 8.07 1.83 0.87
CA LEU A 183 8.60 2.15 -0.45
C LEU A 183 10.10 2.46 -0.36
N PRO A 184 10.94 1.85 -1.21
CA PRO A 184 12.32 2.24 -1.40
C PRO A 184 12.46 3.72 -1.79
N GLU A 185 13.47 4.39 -1.24
CA GLU A 185 13.74 5.79 -1.58
C GLU A 185 14.31 5.94 -2.99
N HIS A 186 14.11 7.12 -3.59
CA HIS A 186 14.68 7.52 -4.88
C HIS A 186 14.40 6.55 -6.04
N CYS A 187 13.25 5.86 -6.00
CA CYS A 187 12.85 4.91 -7.03
C CYS A 187 11.68 5.43 -7.88
N LEU A 188 11.61 4.96 -9.13
CA LEU A 188 10.39 5.01 -9.92
C LEU A 188 9.57 3.76 -9.62
N PHE A 189 8.24 3.92 -9.53
CA PHE A 189 7.29 2.85 -9.33
C PHE A 189 6.40 2.70 -10.55
N LEU A 190 6.24 1.47 -11.03
CA LEU A 190 5.35 1.12 -12.13
C LEU A 190 4.32 0.10 -11.64
N VAL A 191 3.04 0.37 -11.87
CA VAL A 191 1.96 -0.57 -11.53
C VAL A 191 1.92 -1.67 -12.59
N VAL A 192 2.19 -2.91 -12.20
CA VAL A 192 2.19 -4.07 -13.13
C VAL A 192 1.01 -5.01 -12.93
N LYS A 193 0.36 -4.94 -11.76
CA LYS A 193 -0.89 -5.66 -11.45
C LYS A 193 -1.68 -4.86 -10.42
N GLY A 194 -3.00 -4.87 -10.51
CA GLY A 194 -3.88 -4.24 -9.53
C GLY A 194 -4.11 -2.75 -9.79
N THR A 195 -4.56 -2.04 -8.75
CA THR A 195 -4.96 -0.63 -8.83
C THR A 195 -4.65 0.07 -7.52
N LEU A 196 -4.02 1.24 -7.59
CA LEU A 196 -3.82 2.15 -6.46
C LEU A 196 -4.89 3.25 -6.46
N GLU A 197 -5.25 3.73 -5.28
CA GLU A 197 -5.98 4.97 -5.06
C GLU A 197 -5.04 6.00 -4.46
N VAL A 198 -5.00 7.20 -5.05
CA VAL A 198 -4.16 8.32 -4.62
C VAL A 198 -5.05 9.50 -4.27
N GLU A 199 -4.90 10.03 -3.06
CA GLU A 199 -5.55 11.27 -2.64
C GLU A 199 -4.84 12.49 -3.26
N GLN A 200 -5.62 13.36 -3.89
CA GLN A 200 -5.15 14.61 -4.48
C GLN A 200 -5.10 15.73 -3.44
N GLN A 201 -4.24 16.72 -3.64
CA GLN A 201 -4.19 17.90 -2.77
C GLN A 201 -5.14 18.98 -3.30
N LEU A 202 -5.80 19.68 -2.38
CA LEU A 202 -6.63 20.83 -2.69
C LEU A 202 -5.82 22.10 -2.52
N SER A 203 -5.89 23.00 -3.49
CA SER A 203 -5.37 24.36 -3.39
C SER A 203 -6.51 25.34 -3.52
N ASP A 204 -6.53 26.32 -2.64
CA ASP A 204 -7.45 27.45 -2.74
C ASP A 204 -6.92 28.40 -3.82
N THR A 205 -7.78 28.79 -4.75
CA THR A 205 -7.46 29.75 -5.81
C THR A 205 -8.53 30.85 -5.83
N ALA A 206 -8.20 32.01 -6.39
CA ALA A 206 -9.14 33.15 -6.45
C ALA A 206 -10.49 32.82 -7.15
N THR A 207 -10.56 31.71 -7.92
CA THR A 207 -11.75 31.22 -8.61
C THR A 207 -12.40 29.98 -7.94
N GLY A 208 -11.93 29.57 -6.77
CA GLY A 208 -12.45 28.43 -5.99
C GLY A 208 -11.41 27.35 -5.67
N LEU A 209 -11.86 26.27 -5.03
CA LEU A 209 -11.04 25.09 -4.72
C LEU A 209 -10.67 24.34 -6.00
N LYS A 210 -9.36 24.19 -6.24
CA LYS A 210 -8.82 23.40 -7.36
C LYS A 210 -8.06 22.20 -6.81
N ALA A 211 -8.39 21.00 -7.29
CA ALA A 211 -7.57 19.83 -7.01
C ALA A 211 -6.31 19.84 -7.89
N ILE A 212 -5.17 19.58 -7.25
CA ILE A 212 -3.90 19.36 -7.90
C ILE A 212 -3.72 17.83 -7.99
N ALA A 213 -3.72 17.32 -9.22
CA ALA A 213 -3.50 15.90 -9.48
C ALA A 213 -2.10 15.48 -9.01
N PHE A 214 -1.99 14.24 -8.51
CA PHE A 214 -0.71 13.70 -8.05
C PHE A 214 0.27 13.51 -9.20
N THR A 215 -0.19 12.88 -10.28
CA THR A 215 0.49 12.78 -11.58
C THR A 215 -0.57 12.94 -12.68
N ARG A 216 -0.15 13.19 -13.92
CA ARG A 216 -1.03 13.34 -15.09
C ARG A 216 -0.77 12.16 -16.02
N ARG A 217 -1.84 11.52 -16.44
CA ARG A 217 -1.81 10.31 -17.26
C ARG A 217 -1.61 10.65 -18.73
N PRO A 218 -1.04 9.73 -19.53
CA PRO A 218 -1.24 9.70 -20.97
C PRO A 218 -2.74 9.58 -21.32
N ASP A 219 -3.19 10.24 -22.38
CA ASP A 219 -4.60 10.49 -22.77
C ASP A 219 -5.48 9.23 -23.03
N HIS A 220 -5.00 8.03 -22.71
CA HIS A 220 -5.63 6.75 -23.07
C HIS A 220 -6.53 6.13 -21.99
N HIS A 221 -6.62 6.72 -20.80
CA HIS A 221 -7.50 6.20 -19.73
C HIS A 221 -8.81 6.97 -19.62
N VAL A 222 -9.92 6.30 -19.97
CA VAL A 222 -11.27 6.78 -19.66
C VAL A 222 -11.47 6.72 -18.14
N PRO A 223 -11.90 7.82 -17.48
CA PRO A 223 -12.18 7.81 -16.05
C PRO A 223 -13.16 6.70 -15.70
N VAL A 224 -12.78 5.80 -14.78
CA VAL A 224 -13.67 4.74 -14.33
C VAL A 224 -14.86 5.40 -13.63
N PRO A 225 -16.10 5.14 -14.07
CA PRO A 225 -17.28 5.72 -13.43
C PRO A 225 -17.42 5.20 -12.00
N LEU A 226 -18.04 5.99 -11.14
CA LEU A 226 -18.36 5.57 -9.78
C LEU A 226 -19.26 4.34 -9.79
N GLU A 227 -19.02 3.42 -8.85
CA GLU A 227 -19.84 2.22 -8.69
C GLU A 227 -21.30 2.59 -8.41
N ASN A 228 -22.24 1.91 -9.06
CA ASN A 228 -23.68 2.16 -8.90
C ASN A 228 -24.12 2.10 -7.43
N ALA A 229 -23.61 1.13 -6.66
CA ALA A 229 -23.91 1.01 -5.23
C ALA A 229 -23.43 2.22 -4.42
N THR A 230 -22.33 2.85 -4.83
CA THR A 230 -21.83 4.08 -4.20
C THR A 230 -22.71 5.28 -4.57
N VAL A 231 -23.08 5.41 -5.84
CA VAL A 231 -24.00 6.47 -6.30
C VAL A 231 -25.38 6.34 -5.61
N GLU A 232 -25.89 5.12 -5.45
CA GLU A 232 -27.16 4.85 -4.76
C GLU A 232 -27.10 5.24 -3.28
N LYS A 233 -26.00 4.95 -2.58
CA LYS A 233 -25.79 5.41 -1.20
C LYS A 233 -25.81 6.93 -1.09
N VAL A 234 -25.17 7.63 -2.03
CA VAL A 234 -25.20 9.10 -2.10
C VAL A 234 -26.62 9.58 -2.36
N ALA A 235 -27.36 8.94 -3.27
CA ALA A 235 -28.76 9.26 -3.58
C ALA A 235 -29.67 9.09 -2.35
N GLN A 236 -29.55 7.97 -1.64
CA GLN A 236 -30.28 7.72 -0.39
C GLN A 236 -29.99 8.80 0.66
N ARG A 237 -28.74 9.25 0.75
CA ARG A 237 -28.37 10.32 1.68
C ARG A 237 -28.90 11.69 1.23
N LEU A 238 -28.81 12.00 -0.06
CA LEU A 238 -29.35 13.22 -0.63
C LEU A 238 -30.88 13.29 -0.50
N ALA A 239 -31.56 12.14 -0.52
CA ALA A 239 -33.01 12.04 -0.38
C ALA A 239 -33.53 12.54 0.98
N TYR A 240 -32.71 12.56 2.04
CA TYR A 240 -33.09 13.20 3.30
C TYR A 240 -33.32 14.71 3.15
N TYR A 241 -32.66 15.35 2.19
CA TYR A 241 -32.71 16.80 1.98
C TYR A 241 -33.58 17.20 0.79
N LEU A 242 -33.56 16.43 -0.30
CA LEU A 242 -34.28 16.73 -1.55
C LEU A 242 -35.47 15.80 -1.83
N GLY A 243 -35.71 14.81 -0.97
CA GLY A 243 -36.75 13.81 -1.18
C GLY A 243 -36.49 12.91 -2.41
N PRO A 244 -37.53 12.42 -3.08
CA PRO A 244 -37.39 11.43 -4.16
C PRO A 244 -36.62 11.95 -5.39
N ALA A 245 -36.54 13.27 -5.61
CA ALA A 245 -35.77 13.85 -6.70
C ALA A 245 -34.27 13.48 -6.67
N ALA A 246 -33.74 13.14 -5.49
CA ALA A 246 -32.36 12.72 -5.32
C ALA A 246 -31.98 11.47 -6.12
N PHE A 247 -32.93 10.56 -6.35
CA PHE A 247 -32.67 9.30 -7.06
C PHE A 247 -32.49 9.47 -8.56
N ASP A 248 -32.98 10.56 -9.15
CA ASP A 248 -32.70 10.92 -10.54
C ASP A 248 -31.48 11.84 -10.66
N LEU A 249 -31.35 12.79 -9.74
CA LEU A 249 -30.26 13.78 -9.75
C LEU A 249 -28.89 13.16 -9.50
N ALA A 250 -28.75 12.24 -8.55
CA ALA A 250 -27.45 11.66 -8.20
C ALA A 250 -26.84 10.83 -9.36
N PRO A 251 -27.58 9.92 -10.03
CA PRO A 251 -27.07 9.23 -11.22
C PRO A 251 -26.73 10.17 -12.38
N GLN A 252 -27.55 11.21 -12.63
CA GLN A 252 -27.28 12.21 -13.66
C GLN A 252 -26.01 13.01 -13.33
N ALA A 253 -25.84 13.43 -12.08
CA ALA A 253 -24.66 14.16 -11.64
C ALA A 253 -23.39 13.32 -11.71
N ALA A 254 -23.48 12.01 -11.45
CA ALA A 254 -22.38 11.06 -11.49
C ALA A 254 -21.87 10.75 -12.91
N GLN A 255 -22.62 11.08 -13.97
CA GLN A 255 -22.15 10.92 -15.35
C GLN A 255 -20.87 11.73 -15.58
N GLY A 256 -19.79 11.04 -15.95
CA GLY A 256 -18.48 11.65 -16.19
C GLY A 256 -17.70 12.02 -14.92
N ILE A 257 -18.18 11.65 -13.73
CA ILE A 257 -17.46 11.84 -12.47
C ILE A 257 -16.89 10.51 -11.99
N SER A 258 -15.57 10.49 -11.75
CA SER A 258 -14.83 9.33 -11.24
C SER A 258 -14.47 9.42 -9.75
N SER A 259 -14.73 10.57 -9.11
CA SER A 259 -14.38 10.84 -7.71
C SER A 259 -15.61 11.13 -6.89
N LEU A 260 -15.75 10.42 -5.77
CA LEU A 260 -16.86 10.59 -4.84
C LEU A 260 -16.91 12.01 -4.27
N TYR A 261 -15.74 12.61 -4.00
CA TYR A 261 -15.62 14.00 -3.57
C TYR A 261 -16.33 14.96 -4.53
N TRP A 262 -16.04 14.85 -5.83
CA TRP A 262 -16.63 15.74 -6.83
C TRP A 262 -18.13 15.54 -6.99
N LEU A 263 -18.63 14.32 -6.78
CA LEU A 263 -20.06 14.05 -6.78
C LEU A 263 -20.77 14.79 -5.63
N TYR A 264 -20.26 14.70 -4.41
CA TYR A 264 -20.81 15.45 -3.27
C TYR A 264 -20.78 16.95 -3.50
N HIS A 265 -19.65 17.49 -3.97
CA HIS A 265 -19.51 18.92 -4.23
C HIS A 265 -20.37 19.42 -5.39
N LYS A 266 -20.68 18.58 -6.38
CA LYS A 266 -21.61 18.92 -7.48
C LYS A 266 -23.07 18.92 -7.02
N LEU A 267 -23.42 18.04 -6.09
CA LEU A 267 -24.80 17.91 -5.57
C LEU A 267 -25.10 18.90 -4.43
N ALA A 268 -24.10 19.31 -3.65
CA ALA A 268 -24.27 20.21 -2.52
C ALA A 268 -25.00 21.55 -2.83
N PRO A 269 -24.78 22.20 -3.99
CA PRO A 269 -25.50 23.43 -4.35
C PRO A 269 -27.02 23.25 -4.47
N GLU A 270 -27.51 22.05 -4.77
CA GLU A 270 -28.94 21.75 -4.90
C GLU A 270 -29.67 21.81 -3.54
N ILE A 271 -28.94 21.62 -2.43
CA ILE A 271 -29.48 21.75 -1.07
C ILE A 271 -29.56 23.24 -0.73
N LEU A 272 -30.79 23.75 -0.58
CA LEU A 272 -31.05 25.18 -0.36
C LEU A 272 -30.61 25.65 1.04
N ILE A 273 -30.72 24.79 2.04
CA ILE A 273 -30.42 25.12 3.44
C ILE A 273 -28.92 24.92 3.69
N GLU A 274 -28.24 25.96 4.17
CA GLU A 274 -26.79 25.96 4.37
C GLU A 274 -26.32 24.97 5.45
N THR A 275 -27.09 24.81 6.53
CA THR A 275 -26.79 23.84 7.60
C THR A 275 -26.84 22.40 7.09
N ASP A 276 -27.86 22.09 6.31
CA ASP A 276 -28.10 20.77 5.73
C ASP A 276 -27.04 20.44 4.67
N ARG A 277 -26.65 21.46 3.89
CA ARG A 277 -25.55 21.35 2.93
C ARG A 277 -24.23 21.01 3.63
N ALA A 278 -23.93 21.67 4.75
CA ALA A 278 -22.74 21.39 5.53
C ALA A 278 -22.75 19.96 6.11
N GLU A 279 -23.89 19.50 6.63
CA GLU A 279 -24.05 18.12 7.12
C GLU A 279 -23.91 17.08 6.00
N PHE A 280 -24.46 17.37 4.82
CA PHE A 280 -24.29 16.50 3.64
C PHE A 280 -22.82 16.38 3.24
N LEU A 281 -22.09 17.50 3.21
CA LEU A 281 -20.65 17.53 2.88
C LEU A 281 -19.77 16.86 3.93
N GLN A 282 -20.20 16.75 5.21
CA GLN A 282 -19.45 15.97 6.22
C GLN A 282 -19.34 14.47 5.88
N ALA A 283 -20.25 13.94 5.07
CA ALA A 283 -20.18 12.56 4.59
C ALA A 283 -19.31 12.39 3.34
N SER A 284 -18.87 13.49 2.72
CA SER A 284 -17.93 13.46 1.60
C SER A 284 -16.54 13.02 2.09
N PRO A 285 -15.76 12.31 1.26
CA PRO A 285 -14.32 12.20 1.47
C PRO A 285 -13.70 13.59 1.66
N PRO A 286 -12.60 13.71 2.43
CA PRO A 286 -11.97 15.00 2.72
C PRO A 286 -11.24 15.61 1.52
N CYS A 287 -10.86 14.79 0.54
CA CYS A 287 -10.17 15.20 -0.67
C CYS A 287 -10.57 14.31 -1.85
N PRO A 288 -10.43 14.78 -3.10
CA PRO A 288 -10.65 13.96 -4.27
C PRO A 288 -9.56 12.89 -4.40
N SER A 289 -9.94 11.70 -4.88
CA SER A 289 -9.01 10.62 -5.17
C SER A 289 -8.97 10.25 -6.64
N GLU A 290 -7.86 9.64 -7.04
CA GLU A 290 -7.57 9.19 -8.40
C GLU A 290 -7.06 7.74 -8.38
N GLN A 291 -7.29 6.98 -9.46
CA GLN A 291 -6.91 5.56 -9.49
C GLN A 291 -5.72 5.26 -10.43
N LEU A 292 -4.56 4.86 -9.93
CA LEU A 292 -3.47 4.42 -10.82
C LEU A 292 -3.66 2.94 -11.21
N HIS A 293 -3.69 2.67 -12.50
CA HIS A 293 -3.91 1.35 -13.07
C HIS A 293 -2.61 0.74 -13.62
N ILE A 294 -2.72 -0.49 -14.11
CA ILE A 294 -1.62 -1.20 -14.77
C ILE A 294 -1.06 -0.36 -15.92
N GLY A 295 0.26 -0.15 -15.91
CA GLY A 295 0.98 0.69 -16.87
C GLY A 295 1.26 2.11 -16.37
N ASP A 296 0.53 2.59 -15.36
CA ASP A 296 0.79 3.90 -14.76
C ASP A 296 2.06 3.87 -13.91
N CYS A 297 2.81 4.98 -13.93
CA CYS A 297 4.02 5.14 -13.14
C CYS A 297 4.00 6.42 -12.29
N PHE A 298 4.83 6.44 -11.25
CA PHE A 298 5.05 7.59 -10.39
C PHE A 298 6.45 7.55 -9.74
N GLY A 299 6.97 8.70 -9.32
CA GLY A 299 8.31 8.81 -8.72
C GLY A 299 9.42 9.08 -9.74
N GLU A 300 9.06 9.65 -10.89
CA GLU A 300 9.99 9.99 -11.97
C GLU A 300 11.09 10.94 -11.48
N LEU A 301 10.70 12.00 -10.76
CA LEU A 301 11.64 12.94 -10.15
C LEU A 301 12.42 12.30 -9.01
N SER A 302 11.83 11.35 -8.29
CA SER A 302 12.54 10.61 -7.24
C SER A 302 13.69 9.80 -7.81
N LEU A 303 13.49 9.15 -8.96
CA LEU A 303 14.54 8.41 -9.67
C LEU A 303 15.63 9.33 -10.25
N LEU A 304 15.23 10.40 -10.93
CA LEU A 304 16.16 11.22 -11.73
C LEU A 304 16.85 12.33 -10.93
N LEU A 305 16.10 12.98 -10.06
CA LEU A 305 16.59 14.11 -9.25
C LEU A 305 16.94 13.69 -7.82
N GLY A 306 16.41 12.57 -7.34
CA GLY A 306 16.53 12.18 -5.94
C GLY A 306 15.56 12.96 -5.04
N GLU A 307 14.53 13.60 -5.60
CA GLU A 307 13.53 14.31 -4.80
C GLU A 307 12.63 13.31 -4.03
N PRO A 308 12.23 13.60 -2.79
CA PRO A 308 11.28 12.74 -2.08
C PRO A 308 9.94 12.75 -2.81
N LEU A 309 9.23 11.61 -2.76
CA LEU A 309 7.85 11.54 -3.24
C LEU A 309 6.99 12.58 -2.53
N ALA A 310 6.05 13.19 -3.26
CA ALA A 310 5.11 14.13 -2.66
C ALA A 310 4.31 13.44 -1.56
N ALA A 311 4.11 14.12 -0.43
CA ALA A 311 3.39 13.60 0.72
C ALA A 311 1.88 13.53 0.42
N VAL A 312 1.46 12.44 -0.21
CA VAL A 312 0.06 12.10 -0.47
C VAL A 312 -0.27 10.72 0.09
N LYS A 313 -1.55 10.48 0.36
CA LYS A 313 -2.00 9.16 0.78
C LYS A 313 -2.27 8.30 -0.45
N ILE A 314 -1.49 7.22 -0.57
CA ILE A 314 -1.62 6.21 -1.62
C ILE A 314 -2.05 4.90 -0.95
N THR A 315 -3.08 4.24 -1.46
CA THR A 315 -3.62 3.00 -0.90
C THR A 315 -3.86 2.00 -2.02
N ALA A 316 -3.47 0.74 -1.85
CA ALA A 316 -3.81 -0.31 -2.80
C ALA A 316 -5.30 -0.66 -2.67
N ARG A 317 -6.10 -0.49 -3.73
CA ARG A 317 -7.54 -0.85 -3.69
C ARG A 317 -7.74 -2.37 -3.67
N VAL A 318 -6.89 -3.06 -4.41
CA VAL A 318 -6.84 -4.53 -4.55
C VAL A 318 -5.41 -5.00 -4.32
N GLU A 319 -5.19 -6.31 -4.25
CA GLU A 319 -3.82 -6.84 -4.28
C GLU A 319 -3.07 -6.26 -5.49
N THR A 320 -2.01 -5.51 -5.20
CA THR A 320 -1.31 -4.68 -6.18
C THR A 320 0.16 -5.03 -6.19
N GLU A 321 0.72 -5.16 -7.38
CA GLU A 321 2.14 -5.39 -7.59
C GLU A 321 2.75 -4.17 -8.27
N LEU A 322 3.82 -3.66 -7.64
CA LEU A 322 4.63 -2.59 -8.18
C LEU A 322 6.01 -3.09 -8.56
N LEU A 323 6.52 -2.56 -9.66
CA LEU A 323 7.90 -2.71 -10.08
C LEU A 323 8.66 -1.42 -9.70
N ALA A 324 9.57 -1.53 -8.74
CA ALA A 324 10.41 -0.44 -8.28
C ALA A 324 11.75 -0.45 -9.02
N ILE A 325 12.04 0.63 -9.73
CA ILE A 325 13.25 0.83 -10.51
C ILE A 325 14.14 1.81 -9.75
N ALA A 326 15.25 1.28 -9.23
CA ALA A 326 16.22 2.05 -8.44
C ALA A 326 17.25 2.77 -9.32
N PRO A 327 17.93 3.81 -8.80
CA PRO A 327 18.98 4.51 -9.53
C PRO A 327 20.11 3.58 -9.99
N SER A 328 20.43 2.54 -9.21
CA SER A 328 21.44 1.52 -9.56
C SER A 328 21.02 0.64 -10.74
N ALA A 329 19.72 0.42 -10.94
CA ALA A 329 19.19 -0.29 -12.11
C ALA A 329 19.31 0.58 -13.36
N LEU A 330 18.93 1.86 -13.25
CA LEU A 330 19.05 2.84 -14.33
C LEU A 330 20.52 3.05 -14.75
N ALA A 331 21.42 3.23 -13.78
CA ALA A 331 22.83 3.43 -14.04
C ALA A 331 23.45 2.25 -14.79
N ALA A 332 23.10 1.01 -14.41
CA ALA A 332 23.58 -0.18 -15.10
C ALA A 332 23.03 -0.31 -16.52
N ALA A 333 21.78 0.12 -16.76
CA ALA A 333 21.21 0.15 -18.10
C ALA A 333 21.92 1.17 -19.00
N LEU A 334 22.25 2.35 -18.45
CA LEU A 334 23.01 3.40 -19.15
C LEU A 334 24.46 2.98 -19.43
N GLU A 335 25.11 2.24 -18.53
CA GLU A 335 26.47 1.69 -18.76
C GLU A 335 26.53 0.80 -20.01
N CYS A 336 25.51 -0.02 -20.23
CA CYS A 336 25.44 -0.93 -21.37
C CYS A 336 24.98 -0.25 -22.67
N SER A 337 24.45 0.98 -22.60
CA SER A 337 23.93 1.71 -23.76
C SER A 337 24.08 3.22 -23.54
N PRO A 338 25.32 3.75 -23.66
CA PRO A 338 25.58 5.17 -23.41
C PRO A 338 24.85 6.10 -24.40
N ASP A 339 24.60 5.63 -25.62
CA ASP A 339 23.85 6.38 -26.64
C ASP A 339 22.40 6.69 -26.22
N SER A 340 21.83 5.89 -25.32
CA SER A 340 20.49 6.07 -24.77
C SER A 340 20.38 7.27 -23.82
N LEU A 341 21.50 7.82 -23.32
CA LEU A 341 21.49 8.88 -22.31
C LEU A 341 20.88 10.18 -22.86
N THR A 342 21.37 10.65 -24.00
CA THR A 342 20.89 11.89 -24.62
C THR A 342 19.43 11.76 -25.02
N LEU A 343 19.06 10.62 -25.61
CA LEU A 343 17.67 10.33 -26.00
C LEU A 343 16.73 10.32 -24.78
N LEU A 344 17.15 9.67 -23.69
CA LEU A 344 16.38 9.64 -22.44
C LEU A 344 16.20 11.05 -21.86
N ALA A 345 17.24 11.89 -21.87
CA ALA A 345 17.15 13.25 -21.38
C ALA A 345 16.14 14.09 -22.18
N GLU A 346 16.20 14.00 -23.52
CA GLU A 346 15.27 14.70 -24.41
C GLU A 346 13.82 14.24 -24.21
N GLN A 347 13.60 12.92 -24.15
CA GLN A 347 12.29 12.34 -23.92
C GLN A 347 11.73 12.72 -22.55
N PHE A 348 12.55 12.70 -21.50
CA PHE A 348 12.13 13.06 -20.16
C PHE A 348 11.75 14.54 -20.04
N THR A 349 12.52 15.46 -20.65
CA THR A 349 12.18 16.89 -20.66
C THR A 349 10.83 17.12 -21.36
N ARG A 350 10.57 16.44 -22.49
CA ARG A 350 9.26 16.50 -23.17
C ARG A 350 8.14 15.95 -22.28
N TYR A 351 8.37 14.80 -21.64
CA TYR A 351 7.42 14.18 -20.73
C TYR A 351 7.05 15.10 -19.56
N GLN A 352 8.02 15.82 -19.00
CA GLN A 352 7.78 16.77 -17.92
C GLN A 352 6.84 17.90 -18.35
N GLU A 353 7.07 18.49 -19.52
CA GLU A 353 6.26 19.60 -20.02
C GLU A 353 4.82 19.18 -20.35
N GLN A 354 4.66 17.98 -20.92
CA GLN A 354 3.36 17.48 -21.37
C GLN A 354 2.54 16.90 -20.21
N TYR A 355 3.17 16.09 -19.36
CA TYR A 355 2.49 15.32 -18.33
C TYR A 355 2.73 15.89 -16.93
N LEU A 356 3.97 16.13 -16.48
CA LEU A 356 4.16 16.55 -15.08
C LEU A 356 3.70 17.99 -14.79
N ALA A 357 3.48 18.82 -15.82
CA ALA A 357 3.06 20.21 -15.67
C ALA A 357 1.75 20.36 -14.87
N GLY A 358 1.82 21.09 -13.75
CA GLY A 358 0.66 21.37 -12.90
C GLY A 358 0.20 20.21 -12.01
N THR A 359 1.03 19.17 -11.87
CA THR A 359 0.84 18.08 -10.91
C THR A 359 1.65 18.30 -9.63
N LEU A 360 1.44 17.46 -8.61
CA LEU A 360 2.28 17.42 -7.41
C LEU A 360 3.68 16.87 -7.67
N GLN A 361 3.87 16.14 -8.77
CA GLN A 361 5.16 15.63 -9.24
C GLN A 361 5.84 16.57 -10.24
N ARG A 362 5.47 17.85 -10.24
CA ARG A 362 6.20 18.86 -11.03
C ARG A 362 7.50 19.23 -10.30
N PRO A 363 8.62 19.41 -11.02
CA PRO A 363 9.82 19.95 -10.41
C PRO A 363 9.64 21.45 -10.11
N ALA A 364 10.42 21.96 -9.17
CA ALA A 364 10.34 23.37 -8.73
C ALA A 364 10.65 24.36 -9.88
N MET A 365 11.51 23.96 -10.82
CA MET A 365 11.85 24.71 -12.03
C MET A 365 11.81 23.78 -13.26
N PRO A 366 11.50 24.29 -14.46
CA PRO A 366 11.64 23.54 -15.71
C PRO A 366 13.07 23.01 -15.83
N LEU A 367 13.24 21.71 -16.11
CA LEU A 367 14.55 21.11 -16.21
C LEU A 367 15.02 21.20 -17.65
N ALA A 368 16.14 21.90 -17.88
CA ALA A 368 16.79 21.88 -19.17
C ALA A 368 17.34 20.48 -19.47
N THR A 369 17.32 20.07 -20.73
CA THR A 369 17.84 18.78 -21.19
C THR A 369 19.30 18.55 -20.77
N GLU A 370 20.11 19.62 -20.76
CA GLU A 370 21.50 19.59 -20.30
C GLU A 370 21.61 19.18 -18.83
N PHE A 371 20.76 19.74 -17.97
CA PHE A 371 20.73 19.41 -16.54
C PHE A 371 20.34 17.95 -16.30
N VAL A 372 19.31 17.46 -17.02
CA VAL A 372 18.89 16.04 -16.93
C VAL A 372 20.03 15.13 -17.40
N SER A 373 20.70 15.48 -18.50
CA SER A 373 21.83 14.72 -19.05
C SER A 373 23.01 14.63 -18.07
N ASP A 374 23.38 15.74 -17.43
CA ASP A 374 24.46 15.77 -16.44
C ASP A 374 24.11 14.94 -15.20
N ARG A 375 22.84 14.94 -14.77
CA ARG A 375 22.37 14.08 -13.68
C ARG A 375 22.45 12.59 -14.03
N LEU A 376 22.00 12.21 -15.23
CA LEU A 376 22.11 10.83 -15.71
C LEU A 376 23.56 10.38 -15.82
N ARG A 377 24.46 11.26 -16.27
CA ARG A 377 25.90 10.99 -16.33
C ARG A 377 26.48 10.78 -14.92
N ALA A 378 26.16 11.65 -13.98
CA ALA A 378 26.59 11.51 -12.59
C ALA A 378 26.08 10.22 -11.93
N LEU A 379 24.85 9.78 -12.23
CA LEU A 379 24.30 8.50 -11.77
C LEU A 379 25.10 7.31 -12.34
N SER A 380 25.43 7.34 -13.63
CA SER A 380 26.25 6.30 -14.27
C SER A 380 27.67 6.27 -13.69
N GLU A 381 28.29 7.42 -13.43
CA GLU A 381 29.64 7.50 -12.87
C GLU A 381 29.70 6.99 -11.42
N ARG A 382 28.72 7.33 -10.58
CA ARG A 382 28.66 6.82 -9.19
C ARG A 382 28.57 5.30 -9.13
N ALA A 383 27.73 4.70 -9.98
CA ALA A 383 27.58 3.25 -10.03
C ALA A 383 28.86 2.51 -10.47
N ARG A 384 29.73 3.16 -11.26
CA ARG A 384 31.06 2.62 -11.60
C ARG A 384 31.99 2.62 -10.40
N THR A 385 31.98 3.69 -9.61
CA THR A 385 32.86 3.85 -8.45
C THR A 385 32.49 2.91 -7.29
N GLU A 386 31.20 2.62 -7.09
CA GLU A 386 30.73 1.70 -6.04
C GLU A 386 31.01 0.20 -6.32
N ARG A 387 31.50 -0.14 -7.52
CA ARG A 387 31.90 -1.51 -7.89
C ARG A 387 33.40 -1.80 -7.68
N VAL A 388 34.21 -0.79 -7.38
CA VAL A 388 35.66 -0.89 -7.10
C VAL A 388 35.86 -0.89 -5.59
#